data_AF-A0ABD1HFX4-F1
#
_entry.id   AF-A0ABD1HFX4-F1
#
_cell.length_a   1.000
_cell.length_b   1.000
_cell.length_c   1.000
_cell.angle_alpha   90.00
_cell.angle_beta   90.00
_cell.angle_gamma   90.00
#
_symmetry.space_group_name_H-M   'P 1'
#
loop_
_entity.id
_entity.type
_entity.pdbx_description
1 polymer ?
#
loop_
_entity_poly.entity_id
_entity_poly.type
_entity_poly.pdbx_seq_one_letter_code
_entity_poly.pdbx_strand_id
1 'polypeptide(L)'
;MRQRRWLELVKDYDCGINYHPGKANVVADALSPKDQPQLATYLTQEESLIRELSKMRLEVVRAPETVEGKIAALVIVPDLRTRMIEGQRNDKALEKVRLRVREGELEKFREEADNALTYEGRLCVPNDERL
;
A
#
# COMPACT_ATOMS: atom_id res chain seq x y z
N MET A 1 -12.08 -21.19 -7.97
CA MET A 1 -13.18 -21.72 -7.13
C MET A 1 -14.25 -20.69 -6.72
N ARG A 2 -14.07 -19.36 -6.86
CA ARG A 2 -15.13 -18.38 -6.50
C ARG A 2 -16.26 -18.30 -7.53
N GLN A 3 -15.96 -18.33 -8.83
CA GLN A 3 -16.97 -18.15 -9.90
C GLN A 3 -18.15 -19.14 -9.85
N ARG A 4 -17.93 -20.40 -9.45
CA ARG A 4 -19.01 -21.41 -9.40
C ARG A 4 -20.06 -21.11 -8.32
N ARG A 5 -19.64 -20.60 -7.15
CA ARG A 5 -20.57 -20.28 -6.04
C ARG A 5 -21.46 -19.07 -6.35
N TRP A 6 -20.99 -18.13 -7.17
CA TRP A 6 -21.79 -16.98 -7.61
C TRP A 6 -22.92 -17.38 -8.57
N LEU A 7 -22.66 -18.35 -9.45
CA LEU A 7 -23.67 -18.82 -10.40
C LEU A 7 -24.84 -19.55 -9.72
N GLU A 8 -24.58 -20.26 -8.62
CA GLU A 8 -25.64 -20.86 -7.80
C GLU A 8 -26.56 -19.80 -7.20
N LEU A 9 -25.99 -18.70 -6.71
CA LEU A 9 -26.75 -17.61 -6.06
C LEU A 9 -27.53 -16.75 -7.06
N VAL A 10 -26.97 -16.50 -8.25
CA VAL A 10 -27.63 -15.71 -9.30
C VAL A 10 -28.82 -16.46 -9.92
N LYS A 11 -28.79 -17.80 -9.91
CA LYS A 11 -29.86 -18.65 -10.46
C LYS A 11 -31.22 -18.44 -9.76
N ASP A 12 -31.21 -18.07 -8.49
CA ASP A 12 -32.44 -17.88 -7.70
C ASP A 12 -33.10 -16.50 -7.94
N TYR A 13 -32.48 -15.63 -8.74
CA TYR A 13 -33.00 -14.32 -9.11
C TYR A 13 -33.36 -14.29 -10.60
N ASP A 14 -34.52 -13.70 -10.94
CA ASP A 14 -34.90 -13.44 -12.33
C ASP A 14 -34.19 -12.17 -12.85
N CYS A 15 -32.90 -12.29 -13.16
CA CYS A 15 -32.08 -11.17 -13.63
C CYS A 15 -31.64 -11.34 -15.09
N GLY A 16 -31.97 -10.35 -15.91
CA GLY A 16 -31.42 -10.22 -17.26
C GLY A 16 -30.07 -9.50 -17.24
N ILE A 17 -29.02 -10.12 -17.76
CA ILE A 17 -27.70 -9.49 -17.89
C ILE A 17 -27.72 -8.57 -19.12
N ASN A 18 -28.08 -7.30 -18.92
CA ASN A 18 -28.08 -6.28 -19.97
C ASN A 18 -26.76 -5.50 -19.94
N TYR A 19 -25.92 -5.71 -20.95
CA TYR A 19 -24.65 -4.99 -21.08
C TYR A 19 -24.84 -3.66 -21.83
N HIS A 20 -24.48 -2.55 -21.18
CA HIS A 20 -24.46 -1.22 -21.77
C HIS A 20 -23.03 -0.67 -21.83
N PRO A 21 -22.38 -0.71 -23.01
CA PRO A 21 -21.04 -0.17 -23.19
C PRO A 21 -20.99 1.31 -22.77
N GLY A 22 -20.07 1.68 -21.87
CA GLY A 22 -19.89 3.06 -21.40
C GLY A 22 -20.77 3.50 -20.22
N LYS A 23 -21.72 2.67 -19.76
CA LYS A 23 -22.56 2.97 -18.57
C LYS A 23 -22.46 1.94 -17.44
N ALA A 24 -21.89 0.79 -17.73
CA ALA A 24 -21.86 -0.36 -16.80
C ALA A 24 -21.22 -0.06 -15.43
N ASN A 25 -20.24 0.84 -15.38
CA ASN A 25 -19.49 1.10 -14.15
C ASN A 25 -19.90 2.38 -13.43
N VAL A 26 -20.70 3.27 -14.03
CA VAL A 26 -20.94 4.62 -13.47
C VAL A 26 -21.67 4.56 -12.13
N VAL A 27 -22.70 3.69 -12.03
CA VAL A 27 -23.49 3.54 -10.80
C VAL A 27 -22.72 2.73 -9.76
N ALA A 28 -21.97 1.70 -10.19
CA ALA A 28 -21.14 0.90 -9.30
C ALA A 28 -19.99 1.74 -8.71
N ASP A 29 -19.33 2.56 -9.52
CA ASP A 29 -18.25 3.45 -9.07
C ASP A 29 -18.77 4.57 -8.16
N ALA A 30 -19.99 5.07 -8.39
CA ALA A 30 -20.63 6.08 -7.55
C ALA A 30 -21.15 5.53 -6.21
N LEU A 31 -21.61 4.28 -6.20
CA LEU A 31 -22.13 3.61 -5.00
C LEU A 31 -21.10 2.78 -4.25
N SER A 32 -19.95 2.49 -4.85
CA SER A 32 -18.85 1.81 -4.17
C SER A 32 -18.37 2.70 -3.03
N PRO A 33 -18.61 2.33 -1.76
CA PRO A 33 -17.93 2.99 -0.66
C PRO A 33 -16.45 2.71 -0.85
N LYS A 34 -15.65 3.75 -1.09
CA LYS A 34 -14.20 3.61 -1.07
C LYS A 34 -13.83 3.40 0.40
N ASP A 35 -13.82 2.14 0.86
CA ASP A 35 -13.57 1.73 2.25
C ASP A 35 -12.14 1.99 2.75
N GLN A 36 -11.38 2.82 2.05
CA GLN A 36 -10.21 3.45 2.60
C GLN A 36 -10.27 4.94 2.28
N PRO A 37 -10.12 5.82 3.29
CA PRO A 37 -9.63 7.15 3.02
C PRO A 37 -8.20 6.98 2.50
N GLN A 38 -8.09 6.75 1.19
CA GLN A 38 -6.84 6.87 0.46
C GLN A 38 -6.34 8.25 0.78
N LEU A 39 -5.11 8.36 1.26
CA LEU A 39 -4.39 9.58 1.61
C LEU A 39 -4.69 10.79 0.70
N ALA A 40 -5.04 10.55 -0.57
CA ALA A 40 -5.73 11.47 -1.45
C ALA A 40 -6.86 12.29 -0.78
N THR A 41 -7.84 11.71 -0.09
CA THR A 41 -8.95 12.45 0.56
C THR A 41 -8.48 13.45 1.62
N TYR A 42 -7.33 13.21 2.26
CA TYR A 42 -6.72 14.16 3.21
C TYR A 42 -5.92 15.26 2.49
N LEU A 43 -5.29 14.93 1.36
CA LEU A 43 -4.50 15.85 0.54
C LEU A 43 -5.37 16.73 -0.38
N THR A 44 -6.51 16.22 -0.84
CA THR A 44 -7.44 16.85 -1.77
C THR A 44 -8.59 17.55 -1.06
N GLN A 45 -8.38 18.10 0.14
CA GLN A 45 -9.32 19.12 0.60
C GLN A 45 -9.44 20.14 -0.54
N GLU A 46 -10.58 20.18 -1.23
CA GLU A 46 -10.77 21.03 -2.41
C GLU A 46 -10.64 22.47 -1.94
N GLU A 47 -9.45 23.03 -2.11
CA GLU A 47 -9.10 24.38 -1.65
C GLU A 47 -10.02 25.42 -2.31
N SER A 48 -10.41 25.18 -3.56
CA SER A 48 -11.43 25.94 -4.28
C SER A 48 -12.76 25.95 -3.53
N LEU A 49 -13.22 24.79 -3.06
CA LEU A 49 -14.51 24.63 -2.39
C LEU A 49 -14.50 25.25 -0.98
N ILE A 50 -13.41 25.08 -0.22
CA ILE A 50 -13.22 25.74 1.10
C ILE A 50 -13.20 27.26 0.92
N ARG A 51 -12.54 27.76 -0.12
CA ARG A 51 -12.49 29.20 -0.42
C ARG A 51 -13.85 29.74 -0.84
N GLU A 52 -14.64 28.98 -1.59
CA GLU A 52 -16.01 29.37 -1.96
C GLU A 52 -16.97 29.37 -0.77
N LEU A 53 -16.92 28.35 0.10
CA LEU A 53 -17.70 28.31 1.34
C LEU A 53 -17.35 29.48 2.26
N SER A 54 -16.06 29.82 2.36
CA SER A 54 -15.58 30.99 3.11
C SER A 54 -16.12 32.31 2.54
N LYS A 55 -16.18 32.46 1.20
CA LYS A 55 -16.81 33.62 0.54
C LYS A 55 -18.30 33.72 0.82
N MET A 56 -18.97 32.57 0.94
CA MET A 56 -20.40 32.50 1.30
C MET A 56 -20.65 32.71 2.80
N ARG A 57 -19.60 32.97 3.60
CA ARG A 57 -19.65 33.08 5.07
C ARG A 57 -20.22 31.82 5.74
N LEU A 58 -20.05 30.67 5.09
CA LEU A 58 -20.43 29.37 5.63
C LEU A 58 -19.22 28.77 6.35
N GLU A 59 -19.41 28.43 7.61
CA GLU A 59 -18.38 27.78 8.42
C GLU A 59 -18.65 26.27 8.48
N VAL A 60 -17.66 25.48 8.08
CA VAL A 60 -17.73 24.02 8.20
C VAL A 60 -17.36 23.65 9.63
N VAL A 61 -18.37 23.51 10.49
CA VAL A 61 -18.18 23.02 11.87
C VAL A 61 -17.94 21.51 11.82
N ARG A 62 -16.69 21.10 12.02
CA ARG A 62 -16.36 19.68 12.20
C ARG A 62 -16.75 19.27 13.63
N ALA A 63 -17.33 18.08 13.77
CA ALA A 63 -17.80 17.60 15.07
C ALA A 63 -16.66 17.59 16.12
N PRO A 64 -16.95 17.97 17.38
CA PRO A 64 -15.94 18.19 18.42
C PRO A 64 -15.17 16.94 18.88
N GLU A 65 -15.59 15.74 18.46
CA GLU A 65 -14.95 14.48 18.85
C GLU A 65 -13.71 14.14 18.01
N THR A 66 -13.53 14.80 16.87
CA THR A 66 -12.32 14.65 16.05
C THR A 66 -11.36 15.77 16.35
N VAL A 67 -10.30 15.46 17.10
CA VAL A 67 -9.13 16.33 17.32
C VAL A 67 -8.73 16.97 15.97
N GLU A 68 -8.77 18.31 15.90
CA GLU A 68 -8.31 19.09 14.74
C GLU A 68 -6.78 19.03 14.61
N GLY A 69 -6.26 17.87 14.24
CA GLY A 69 -4.90 17.73 13.77
C GLY A 69 -4.84 18.04 12.28
N LYS A 70 -4.25 19.17 11.89
CA LYS A 70 -3.80 19.37 10.52
C LYS A 70 -2.49 18.60 10.32
N ILE A 71 -2.49 17.60 9.45
CA ILE A 71 -1.27 16.90 9.05
C ILE A 71 -0.47 17.86 8.17
N ALA A 72 0.55 18.50 8.73
CA ALA A 72 1.39 19.45 8.00
C ALA A 72 2.34 18.76 7.00
N ALA A 73 2.71 17.51 7.29
CA ALA A 73 3.54 16.68 6.41
C ALA A 73 3.27 15.20 6.70
N LEU A 74 3.16 14.40 5.64
CA LEU A 74 3.13 12.94 5.70
C LEU A 74 4.24 12.41 4.79
N VAL A 75 5.26 11.80 5.38
CA VAL A 75 6.36 11.17 4.64
C VAL A 75 6.17 9.66 4.70
N ILE A 76 5.93 9.06 3.53
CA ILE A 76 5.83 7.61 3.38
C ILE A 76 7.09 7.15 2.68
N VAL A 77 7.96 6.47 3.43
CA VAL A 77 9.15 5.82 2.87
C VAL A 77 8.88 4.32 2.85
N PRO A 78 9.06 3.63 1.71
CA PRO A 78 9.00 2.18 1.68
C PRO A 78 10.02 1.58 2.64
N ASP A 79 9.55 0.75 3.58
CA ASP A 79 10.39 0.08 4.58
C ASP A 79 10.92 -1.28 4.10
N LEU A 80 10.57 -1.69 2.87
CA LEU A 80 10.90 -3.00 2.32
C LEU A 80 12.40 -3.28 2.36
N ARG A 81 13.25 -2.32 1.97
CA ARG A 81 14.71 -2.49 2.03
C ARG A 81 15.16 -2.73 3.47
N THR A 82 14.67 -1.94 4.42
CA THR A 82 15.01 -2.07 5.84
C THR A 82 14.58 -3.43 6.37
N ARG A 83 13.35 -3.86 6.08
CA ARG A 83 12.82 -5.16 6.49
C ARG A 83 13.60 -6.33 5.88
N MET A 84 14.03 -6.21 4.62
CA MET A 84 14.91 -7.20 3.99
C MET A 84 16.26 -7.28 4.71
N ILE A 85 16.92 -6.15 4.99
CA ILE A 85 18.20 -6.11 5.71
C ILE A 85 18.07 -6.71 7.11
N GLU A 86 16.99 -6.42 7.83
CA GLU A 86 16.71 -7.03 9.14
C GLU A 86 16.47 -8.54 9.02
N GLY A 87 15.67 -8.97 8.04
CA GLY A 87 15.42 -10.39 7.77
C GLY A 87 16.69 -11.17 7.41
N GLN A 88 17.65 -10.55 6.70
CA GLN A 88 18.94 -11.18 6.40
C GLN A 88 19.70 -11.62 7.65
N ARG A 89 19.53 -10.94 8.79
CA ARG A 89 20.18 -11.30 10.06
C ARG A 89 19.63 -12.59 10.67
N ASN A 90 18.38 -12.91 10.39
CA ASN A 90 17.69 -14.08 10.93
C ASN A 90 17.79 -15.29 9.97
N ASP A 91 18.24 -15.08 8.73
CA ASP A 91 18.40 -16.12 7.73
C ASP A 91 19.73 -16.87 7.92
N LYS A 92 19.64 -18.14 8.35
CA LYS A 92 20.79 -19.03 8.57
C LYS A 92 21.64 -19.27 7.31
N ALA A 93 21.04 -19.24 6.12
CA ALA A 93 21.78 -19.41 4.87
C ALA A 93 22.60 -18.15 4.57
N LEU A 94 21.99 -16.97 4.75
CA LEU A 94 22.68 -15.69 4.53
C LEU A 94 23.73 -15.40 5.60
N GLU A 95 23.53 -15.86 6.84
CA GLU A 95 24.55 -15.79 7.90
C GLU A 95 25.81 -16.57 7.53
N LYS A 96 25.67 -17.79 6.98
CA LYS A 96 26.81 -18.58 6.47
C LYS A 96 27.51 -17.88 5.31
N VAL A 97 26.76 -17.28 4.39
CA VAL A 97 27.33 -16.50 3.29
C VAL A 97 28.12 -15.31 3.84
N ARG A 98 27.58 -14.62 4.83
CA ARG A 98 28.22 -13.45 5.46
C ARG A 98 29.54 -13.79 6.15
N LEU A 99 29.63 -14.94 6.83
CA LEU A 99 30.90 -15.42 7.40
C LEU A 99 31.96 -15.64 6.32
N ARG A 100 31.59 -16.32 5.23
CA ARG A 100 32.50 -16.61 4.11
C ARG A 100 32.93 -15.37 3.34
N VAL A 101 32.07 -14.33 3.28
CA VAL A 101 32.43 -13.01 2.74
C VAL A 101 33.50 -12.35 3.60
N ARG A 102 33.39 -12.42 4.93
CA ARG A 102 34.38 -11.86 5.86
C ARG A 102 35.70 -12.62 5.84
N GLU A 103 35.67 -13.91 5.54
CA GLU A 103 36.85 -14.75 5.31
C GLU A 103 37.49 -14.52 3.93
N GLY A 104 36.84 -13.74 3.04
CA GLY A 104 37.35 -13.39 1.72
C GLY A 104 37.12 -14.45 0.64
N GLU A 105 36.31 -15.48 0.90
CA GLU A 105 36.08 -16.57 -0.06
C GLU A 105 35.11 -16.21 -1.20
N LEU A 106 34.30 -15.17 -1.02
CA LEU A 106 33.16 -14.86 -1.88
C LEU A 106 33.27 -13.46 -2.50
N GLU A 107 34.05 -13.33 -3.59
CA GLU A 107 34.30 -12.06 -4.29
C GLU A 107 33.03 -11.37 -4.85
N LYS A 108 32.01 -12.18 -5.17
CA LYS A 108 30.75 -11.69 -5.75
C LYS A 108 29.80 -11.09 -4.71
N PHE A 109 30.00 -11.42 -3.44
CA PHE A 109 29.17 -10.92 -2.35
C PHE A 109 29.87 -9.77 -1.65
N ARG A 110 29.09 -8.75 -1.27
CA ARG A 110 29.59 -7.59 -0.52
C ARG A 110 28.65 -7.24 0.61
N GLU A 111 29.25 -6.87 1.73
CA GLU A 111 28.56 -6.27 2.87
C GLU A 111 28.65 -4.74 2.72
N GLU A 112 27.51 -4.07 2.54
CA GLU A 112 27.43 -2.61 2.44
C GLU A 112 27.50 -1.95 3.84
N ALA A 113 27.66 -0.62 3.89
CA ALA A 113 27.81 0.14 5.14
C ALA A 113 26.57 0.06 6.06
N ASP A 114 25.39 -0.15 5.48
CA ASP A 114 24.13 -0.37 6.20
C ASP A 114 23.95 -1.83 6.67
N ASN A 115 24.99 -2.66 6.54
CA ASN A 115 24.99 -4.10 6.78
C ASN A 115 24.15 -4.92 5.79
N ALA A 116 23.75 -4.34 4.66
CA ALA A 116 23.07 -5.08 3.60
C ALA A 116 24.05 -6.06 2.94
N LEU A 117 23.67 -7.34 2.92
CA LEU A 117 24.35 -8.33 2.10
C LEU A 117 23.85 -8.23 0.67
N THR A 118 24.77 -8.02 -0.27
CA THR A 118 24.48 -7.93 -1.70
C THR A 118 25.27 -8.95 -2.50
N TYR A 119 24.70 -9.41 -3.61
CA TYR A 119 25.35 -10.23 -4.63
C TYR A 119 25.41 -9.45 -5.93
N GLU A 120 26.62 -9.14 -6.42
CA GLU A 120 26.83 -8.35 -7.63
C GLU A 120 26.01 -7.02 -7.64
N GLY A 121 25.89 -6.36 -6.49
CA GLY A 121 25.13 -5.12 -6.33
C GLY A 121 23.61 -5.29 -6.17
N ARG A 122 23.10 -6.52 -6.08
CA ARG A 122 21.68 -6.81 -5.81
C ARG A 122 21.50 -7.24 -4.36
N LEU A 123 20.46 -6.74 -3.70
CA LEU A 123 20.14 -7.10 -2.31
C LEU A 123 19.76 -8.59 -2.20
N CYS A 124 20.39 -9.30 -1.26
CA CYS A 124 20.01 -10.68 -0.96
C CYS A 124 18.64 -10.71 -0.27
N VAL A 125 17.71 -11.51 -0.79
CA VAL A 125 16.37 -11.63 -0.18
C VAL A 125 16.42 -12.73 0.88
N PRO A 126 16.13 -12.44 2.15
CA PRO A 126 16.04 -13.47 3.18
C PRO A 126 14.80 -14.34 2.97
N ASN A 127 14.91 -15.61 3.36
CA ASN A 127 13.80 -16.55 3.32
C ASN A 127 12.89 -16.36 4.55
N ASP A 128 12.09 -15.29 4.54
CA ASP A 128 11.08 -14.99 5.56
C ASP A 128 9.70 -14.91 4.88
N GLU A 129 8.75 -15.73 5.34
CA GLU A 129 7.37 -15.75 4.82
C GLU A 129 6.61 -14.44 5.07
N ARG A 130 7.12 -13.59 5.97
CA ARG A 130 6.50 -12.31 6.34
C ARG A 130 6.91 -11.15 5.42
N LEU A 131 7.92 -11.33 4.57
CA LEU A 131 8.43 -10.32 3.65
C LEU A 131 7.62 -10.19 2.36
#